data_AF-A0AAN7VP90-F1
#
_entry.id   AF-A0AAN7VP90-F1
#
_cell.length_a   1.000
_cell.length_b   1.000
_cell.length_c   1.000
_cell.angle_alpha   90.00
_cell.angle_beta   90.00
_cell.angle_gamma   90.00
#
_symmetry.space_group_name_H-M   'P 1'
#
loop_
_entity.id
_entity.type
_entity.pdbx_description
1 polymer ?
#
loop_
_entity_poly.entity_id
_entity_poly.type
_entity_poly.pdbx_seq_one_letter_code
_entity_poly.pdbx_strand_id
1 'polypeptide(L)'
;MLFILSAVLGMFLLIHFDNLSFSNSNMTTTKLISVEFEVFGRVQGVFFRKFTQQEAKKLGLKGWCMNTVSGTVQGVMEGSNDKINEMKNWLQTVGSPSSKIEKAEFRNEKEILQPNFSNFSVKR
;
A
#
# COMPACT_ATOMS: atom_id res chain seq x y z
N MET A 1 32.20 -5.98 70.33
CA MET A 1 31.67 -4.71 69.78
C MET A 1 31.12 -5.03 68.40
N LEU A 2 29.99 -5.74 68.30
CA LEU A 2 28.63 -5.19 68.17
C LEU A 2 28.56 -3.96 67.24
N PHE A 3 28.23 -4.20 65.97
CA PHE A 3 27.19 -3.43 65.27
C PHE A 3 26.35 -4.43 64.44
N ILE A 4 25.04 -4.26 64.55
CA ILE A 4 23.97 -5.21 64.29
C ILE A 4 23.17 -4.67 63.09
N LEU A 5 22.61 -5.58 62.26
CA LEU A 5 21.46 -5.46 61.34
C LEU A 5 21.20 -4.15 60.54
N SER A 6 21.23 -4.26 59.21
CA SER A 6 20.11 -3.97 58.27
C SER A 6 20.64 -4.14 56.83
N ALA A 7 20.07 -4.84 55.87
CA ALA A 7 18.77 -5.47 55.71
C ALA A 7 18.95 -6.58 54.66
N VAL A 8 18.72 -7.84 55.04
CA VAL A 8 18.28 -8.84 54.07
C VAL A 8 16.76 -8.71 54.05
N LEU A 9 16.20 -7.87 53.18
CA LEU A 9 14.88 -8.04 52.56
C LEU A 9 14.53 -6.82 51.69
N GLY A 10 14.16 -7.10 50.43
CA GLY A 10 13.90 -6.13 49.37
C GLY A 10 14.59 -6.66 48.11
N MET A 11 14.19 -7.81 47.55
CA MET A 11 12.98 -7.92 46.71
C MET A 11 12.78 -6.67 45.85
N PHE A 12 12.62 -6.91 44.55
CA PHE A 12 12.42 -5.98 43.44
C PHE A 12 13.70 -5.71 42.64
N LEU A 13 13.92 -6.50 41.58
CA LEU A 13 13.44 -6.24 40.21
C LEU A 13 14.41 -5.29 39.50
N LEU A 14 14.98 -5.76 38.39
CA LEU A 14 15.29 -5.02 37.16
C LEU A 14 16.11 -3.72 37.38
N ILE A 15 17.27 -3.52 36.80
CA ILE A 15 17.45 -3.04 35.43
C ILE A 15 18.93 -2.64 35.44
N HIS A 16 19.76 -3.22 34.59
CA HIS A 16 20.84 -2.50 33.87
C HIS A 16 21.24 -3.31 32.62
N PHE A 17 20.28 -4.04 32.04
CA PHE A 17 20.17 -4.12 30.59
C PHE A 17 19.35 -2.90 30.23
N ASP A 18 19.93 -1.90 29.57
CA ASP A 18 19.25 -0.97 28.66
C ASP A 18 20.29 -0.02 28.07
N ASN A 19 21.03 -0.52 27.08
CA ASN A 19 21.74 0.33 26.11
C ASN A 19 21.74 -0.32 24.72
N LEU A 20 20.63 -0.98 24.36
CA LEU A 20 20.20 -0.96 22.97
C LEU A 20 19.10 0.09 22.90
N SER A 21 19.47 1.27 22.40
CA SER A 21 18.53 2.29 21.96
C SER A 21 17.67 1.65 20.87
N PHE A 22 16.54 1.06 21.25
CA PHE A 22 15.49 0.71 20.31
C PHE A 22 14.96 2.03 19.80
N SER A 23 15.43 2.41 18.62
CA SER A 23 14.80 3.47 17.83
C SER A 23 13.34 3.07 17.68
N ASN A 24 12.45 3.78 18.39
CA ASN A 24 11.02 3.81 18.10
C ASN A 24 10.82 4.48 16.73
N SER A 25 11.22 3.79 15.66
CA SER A 25 10.51 3.94 14.41
C SER A 25 9.14 3.33 14.67
N ASN A 26 8.09 4.14 14.63
CA ASN A 26 6.76 3.65 14.31
C ASN A 26 6.87 2.89 12.99
N MET A 27 7.22 1.60 13.04
CA MET A 27 7.01 0.68 11.93
C MET A 27 5.51 0.57 11.82
N THR A 28 4.91 1.46 11.03
CA THR A 28 3.56 1.25 10.52
C THR A 28 3.63 -0.10 9.82
N THR A 29 3.04 -1.12 10.42
CA THR A 29 2.83 -2.40 9.75
C THR A 29 2.01 -2.05 8.51
N THR A 30 2.68 -1.91 7.36
CA THR A 30 2.04 -1.37 6.16
C THR A 30 0.99 -2.36 5.71
N LYS A 31 -0.25 -2.06 6.07
CA LYS A 31 -1.43 -2.86 5.74
C LYS A 31 -1.43 -3.12 4.23
N LEU A 32 -1.43 -4.39 3.86
CA LEU A 32 -1.51 -4.80 2.47
C LEU A 32 -2.99 -4.88 2.08
N ILE A 33 -3.38 -4.19 1.02
CA ILE A 33 -4.77 -4.16 0.57
C ILE A 33 -4.90 -4.53 -0.91
N SER A 34 -6.08 -5.01 -1.27
CA SER A 34 -6.55 -5.25 -2.63
C SER A 34 -7.74 -4.33 -2.89
N VAL A 35 -7.74 -3.65 -4.02
CA VAL A 35 -8.84 -2.75 -4.41
C VAL A 35 -9.10 -2.86 -5.91
N GLU A 36 -10.37 -2.89 -6.26
CA GLU A 36 -10.84 -2.79 -7.64
C GLU A 36 -10.99 -1.33 -8.03
N PHE A 37 -10.65 -0.99 -9.26
CA PHE A 37 -10.81 0.36 -9.79
C PHE A 37 -11.47 0.36 -11.16
N GLU A 38 -12.15 1.44 -11.48
CA GLU A 38 -12.66 1.73 -12.80
C GLU A 38 -12.54 3.23 -13.12
N VAL A 39 -11.92 3.55 -14.25
CA VAL A 39 -11.66 4.93 -14.69
C VAL A 39 -12.49 5.26 -15.92
N PHE A 40 -13.16 6.40 -15.87
CA PHE A 40 -14.08 6.93 -16.86
C PHE A 40 -13.52 8.17 -17.55
N GLY A 41 -13.95 8.41 -18.79
CA GLY A 41 -13.55 9.54 -19.63
C GLY A 41 -12.82 9.10 -20.89
N ARG A 42 -11.94 9.95 -21.43
CA ARG A 42 -11.10 9.61 -22.58
C ARG A 42 -9.90 8.78 -22.13
N VAL A 43 -10.12 7.48 -21.93
CA VAL A 43 -9.12 6.53 -21.40
C VAL A 43 -8.79 5.36 -22.33
N GLN A 44 -9.53 5.17 -23.42
CA GLN A 44 -9.21 4.19 -24.47
C GLN A 44 -8.55 4.87 -25.69
N GLY A 45 -7.71 4.12 -26.42
CA GLY A 45 -6.96 4.64 -27.57
C GLY A 45 -5.82 5.62 -27.23
N VAL A 46 -5.58 5.89 -25.94
CA VAL A 46 -4.60 6.89 -25.45
C VAL A 46 -3.47 6.28 -24.63
N PHE A 47 -3.16 5.00 -24.85
CA PHE A 47 -2.15 4.24 -24.11
C PHE A 47 -2.35 4.18 -22.58
N PHE A 48 -3.55 4.48 -22.07
CA PHE A 48 -3.81 4.55 -20.63
C PHE A 48 -3.31 3.32 -19.87
N ARG A 49 -3.71 2.11 -20.31
CA ARG A 49 -3.28 0.83 -19.72
C ARG A 49 -1.75 0.66 -19.63
N LYS A 50 -1.00 1.17 -20.62
CA LYS A 50 0.48 1.12 -20.63
C LYS A 50 1.04 2.00 -19.51
N PHE A 51 0.53 3.23 -19.38
CA PHE A 51 0.95 4.14 -18.31
C PHE A 51 0.51 3.64 -16.93
N THR A 52 -0.70 3.09 -16.81
CA THR A 52 -1.17 2.45 -15.56
C THR A 52 -0.21 1.34 -15.12
N GLN A 53 0.22 0.46 -16.04
CA GLN A 53 1.21 -0.56 -15.72
C GLN A 53 2.56 0.02 -15.29
N GLN A 54 3.03 1.08 -15.95
CA GLN A 54 4.30 1.73 -15.62
C GLN A 54 4.26 2.35 -14.22
N GLU A 55 3.20 3.08 -13.89
CA GLU A 55 3.05 3.69 -12.56
C GLU A 55 2.88 2.63 -11.48
N ALA A 56 2.06 1.60 -11.72
CA ALA A 56 1.92 0.48 -10.78
C ALA A 56 3.27 -0.19 -10.49
N LYS A 57 4.09 -0.42 -11.51
CA LYS A 57 5.45 -0.97 -11.33
C LYS A 57 6.36 -0.05 -10.52
N LYS A 58 6.33 1.26 -10.79
CA LYS A 58 7.09 2.26 -10.05
C LYS A 58 6.70 2.31 -8.57
N LEU A 59 5.41 2.14 -8.27
CA LEU A 59 4.87 2.09 -6.92
C LEU A 59 5.01 0.71 -6.24
N GLY A 60 5.53 -0.30 -6.93
CA GLY A 60 5.63 -1.67 -6.41
C GLY A 60 4.30 -2.41 -6.27
N LEU A 61 3.25 -1.95 -6.96
CA LEU A 61 1.92 -2.55 -6.95
C LEU A 61 1.83 -3.74 -7.90
N LYS A 62 0.95 -4.68 -7.56
CA LYS A 62 0.63 -5.87 -8.37
C LYS A 62 -0.83 -5.87 -8.77
N GLY A 63 -1.22 -6.66 -9.76
CA GLY A 63 -2.60 -6.71 -10.24
C GLY A 63 -2.73 -6.69 -11.75
N TRP A 64 -3.79 -6.07 -12.25
CA TRP A 64 -4.05 -6.01 -13.68
C TRP A 64 -4.96 -4.85 -14.07
N CYS A 65 -4.96 -4.49 -15.35
CA CYS A 65 -5.96 -3.59 -15.93
C CYS A 65 -6.41 -4.06 -17.33
N MET A 66 -7.61 -3.69 -17.76
CA MET A 66 -8.17 -4.00 -19.08
C MET A 66 -9.13 -2.91 -19.57
N ASN A 67 -9.37 -2.87 -20.87
CA ASN A 67 -10.45 -2.05 -21.43
C ASN A 67 -11.79 -2.75 -21.20
N THR A 68 -12.83 -1.99 -20.92
CA THR A 68 -14.21 -2.49 -20.94
C THR A 68 -14.88 -2.21 -22.28
N VAL A 69 -15.98 -2.92 -22.56
CA VAL A 69 -16.84 -2.64 -23.73
C VAL A 69 -17.54 -1.29 -23.63
N SER A 70 -17.72 -0.77 -22.41
CA SER A 70 -18.35 0.52 -22.13
C SER A 70 -17.43 1.72 -22.30
N GLY A 71 -16.20 1.52 -22.81
CA GLY A 71 -15.24 2.61 -23.04
C GLY A 71 -14.41 3.01 -21.82
N THR A 72 -14.48 2.28 -20.70
CA THR A 72 -13.71 2.54 -19.47
C THR A 72 -12.44 1.69 -19.39
N VAL A 73 -11.60 1.95 -18.39
CA VAL A 73 -10.49 1.06 -18.00
C VAL A 73 -10.72 0.59 -16.57
N GLN A 74 -10.78 -0.73 -16.37
CA GLN A 74 -10.95 -1.34 -15.05
C GLN A 74 -9.77 -2.21 -14.67
N GLY A 75 -9.63 -2.51 -13.38
CA GLY A 75 -8.58 -3.40 -12.90
C GLY A 75 -8.62 -3.67 -11.41
N VAL A 76 -7.61 -4.40 -10.97
CA VAL A 76 -7.31 -4.67 -9.55
C VAL A 76 -5.89 -4.20 -9.29
N MET A 77 -5.66 -3.57 -8.14
CA MET A 77 -4.33 -3.26 -7.63
C MET A 77 -4.18 -3.75 -6.19
N GLU A 78 -3.00 -4.32 -5.91
CA GLU A 78 -2.63 -4.89 -4.63
C GLU A 78 -1.27 -4.35 -4.19
N GLY A 79 -1.17 -3.97 -2.92
CA GLY A 79 0.04 -3.39 -2.36
C GLY A 79 -0.19 -2.75 -0.99
N SER A 80 0.85 -2.13 -0.44
CA SER A 80 0.74 -1.37 0.80
C SER A 80 -0.28 -0.24 0.64
N ASN A 81 -1.08 0.00 1.66
CA ASN A 81 -2.11 1.04 1.69
C ASN A 81 -1.62 2.40 1.16
N ASP A 82 -0.42 2.83 1.56
CA ASP A 82 0.14 4.12 1.15
C ASP A 82 0.36 4.20 -0.36
N LYS A 83 0.95 3.14 -0.94
CA LYS A 83 1.16 3.03 -2.39
C LYS A 83 -0.14 2.90 -3.17
N ILE A 84 -1.14 2.26 -2.59
CA ILE A 84 -2.48 2.21 -3.18
C ILE A 84 -3.10 3.60 -3.20
N ASN A 85 -2.96 4.40 -2.13
CA ASN A 85 -3.47 5.77 -2.09
C ASN A 85 -2.75 6.69 -3.08
N GLU A 86 -1.43 6.54 -3.24
CA GLU A 86 -0.67 7.22 -4.30
C GLU A 86 -1.23 6.88 -5.69
N MET A 87 -1.50 5.59 -5.95
CA MET A 87 -2.06 5.14 -7.22
C MET A 87 -3.51 5.61 -7.44
N LYS A 88 -4.35 5.65 -6.40
CA LYS A 88 -5.71 6.21 -6.46
C LYS A 88 -5.67 7.66 -6.92
N ASN A 89 -4.81 8.48 -6.32
CA ASN A 89 -4.63 9.87 -6.71
C ASN A 89 -4.16 10.01 -8.17
N TRP A 90 -3.20 9.18 -8.58
CA TRP A 90 -2.71 9.17 -9.98
C TRP A 90 -3.82 8.82 -10.98
N LEU A 91 -4.65 7.82 -10.66
CA LEU A 91 -5.80 7.40 -11.46
C LEU A 91 -6.95 8.42 -11.46
N GLN A 92 -6.93 9.40 -10.57
CA GLN A 92 -7.89 10.49 -10.53
C GLN A 92 -7.39 11.75 -11.26
N THR A 93 -6.07 11.97 -11.31
CA THR A 93 -5.52 13.29 -11.66
C THR A 93 -4.51 13.30 -12.81
N VAL A 94 -3.80 12.21 -13.07
CA VAL A 94 -2.64 12.19 -13.99
C VAL A 94 -2.93 11.35 -15.24
N GLY A 95 -3.12 10.04 -15.08
CA GLY A 95 -3.35 9.15 -16.23
C GLY A 95 -2.25 9.17 -17.29
N SER A 96 -2.59 8.83 -18.54
CA SER A 96 -1.68 9.00 -19.68
C SER A 96 -1.73 10.44 -20.24
N PRO A 97 -0.67 10.92 -20.91
CA PRO A 97 -0.58 12.32 -21.37
C PRO A 97 -1.72 12.80 -22.27
N SER A 98 -2.35 11.88 -23.02
CA SER A 98 -3.45 12.21 -23.94
C SER A 98 -4.83 11.84 -23.38
N SER A 99 -4.88 11.34 -22.14
CA SER A 99 -6.13 10.99 -21.48
C SER A 99 -6.84 12.19 -20.89
N LYS A 100 -8.15 12.04 -20.68
CA LYS A 100 -8.94 12.97 -19.88
C LYS A 100 -9.77 12.13 -18.92
N ILE A 101 -9.44 12.22 -17.64
CA ILE A 101 -10.12 11.49 -16.58
C ILE A 101 -11.32 12.32 -16.14
N GLU A 102 -12.50 11.72 -16.17
CA GLU A 102 -13.74 12.35 -15.69
C GLU A 102 -14.09 11.86 -14.29
N LYS A 103 -13.84 10.58 -14.03
CA LYS A 103 -14.14 9.93 -12.76
C LYS A 103 -13.25 8.70 -12.59
N ALA A 104 -12.85 8.40 -11.36
CA ALA A 104 -12.32 7.10 -10.99
C ALA A 104 -13.10 6.58 -9.78
N GLU A 105 -13.57 5.34 -9.86
CA GLU A 105 -14.29 4.65 -8.80
C GLU A 105 -13.43 3.53 -8.23
N PHE A 106 -13.49 3.36 -6.91
CA PHE A 106 -12.76 2.31 -6.19
C PHE A 106 -13.76 1.48 -5.40
N ARG A 107 -13.67 0.15 -5.52
CA ARG A 107 -14.61 -0.81 -4.94
C ARG A 107 -13.88 -1.96 -4.28
N ASN A 108 -14.61 -2.69 -3.44
CA ASN A 108 -14.16 -3.97 -2.88
C ASN A 108 -12.79 -3.90 -2.20
N GLU A 109 -12.49 -2.77 -1.55
CA GLU A 109 -11.26 -2.60 -0.80
C GLU A 109 -11.25 -3.55 0.39
N LYS A 110 -10.20 -4.37 0.48
CA LYS A 110 -10.04 -5.35 1.55
C LYS A 110 -8.58 -5.52 1.91
N GLU A 111 -8.35 -5.85 3.16
CA GLU A 111 -7.04 -6.29 3.64
C GLU A 111 -6.73 -7.69 3.14
N ILE A 112 -5.48 -7.92 2.76
CA ILE A 112 -4.98 -9.20 2.29
C ILE A 112 -3.70 -9.56 3.04
N LEU A 113 -3.48 -10.85 3.33
CA LEU A 113 -2.27 -11.30 4.02
C LEU A 113 -1.06 -11.38 3.07
N GLN A 114 -1.33 -11.64 1.79
CA GLN A 114 -0.32 -11.78 0.74
C GLN A 114 -0.90 -11.35 -0.62
N PRO A 115 -0.08 -10.86 -1.56
CA PRO A 115 -0.53 -10.55 -2.91
C PRO A 115 -0.99 -11.80 -3.65
N ASN A 116 -2.11 -11.70 -4.36
CA ASN A 116 -2.65 -12.73 -5.25
C ASN A 116 -1.96 -12.74 -6.62
N PHE A 117 -1.31 -11.63 -6.98
CA PHE A 117 -0.61 -11.47 -8.26
C PHE A 117 0.91 -11.44 -8.05
N SER A 118 1.67 -11.89 -9.04
CA SER A 118 3.14 -11.80 -9.02
C SER A 118 3.64 -10.48 -9.61
N ASN A 119 2.88 -9.85 -10.52
CA ASN A 119 3.22 -8.61 -11.21
C ASN A 119 1.96 -7.77 -11.50
N PHE A 120 2.15 -6.61 -12.14
CA PHE A 120 1.07 -5.83 -12.74
C PHE A 120 0.98 -6.07 -14.25
N SER A 121 -0.15 -6.57 -14.74
CA SER A 121 -0.34 -6.98 -16.14
C SER A 121 -1.40 -6.18 -16.89
N VAL A 122 -1.26 -6.06 -18.21
CA VAL A 122 -2.30 -5.49 -19.08
C VAL A 122 -3.03 -6.65 -19.76
N LYS A 123 -4.32 -6.79 -19.48
CA LYS A 123 -5.18 -7.79 -20.12
C LYS A 123 -5.79 -7.24 -21.41
N ARG A 124 -6.07 -8.15 -22.34
CA ARG A 124 -6.73 -7.85 -23.61
C ARG A 124 -8.23 -7.71 -23.42
#